data_AF-A0A379TUT2-F1
#
_entry.id   AF-A0A379TUT2-F1
#
_cell.length_a   1.000
_cell.length_b   1.000
_cell.length_c   1.000
_cell.angle_alpha   90.00
_cell.angle_beta   90.00
_cell.angle_gamma   90.00
#
_symmetry.space_group_name_H-M   'P 1'
#
loop_
_entity.id
_entity.type
_entity.pdbx_description
1 polymer ?
#
loop_
_entity_poly.entity_id
_entity_poly.type
_entity_poly.pdbx_seq_one_letter_code
_entity_poly.pdbx_strand_id
1 'polypeptide(L)'
;MTADISYWIEKYCFTETSEPVRLTRQWEDVLRECRTQQADPQGRLRIALVNVDYVTSFELPFRLLLLRAPQLIAEVRENQKLRQKNVLFNGKRFGCVYSLKTGISDIPDEFQYHLSHRIRRIVSADSTEKPYRQIAKEVKIPRERLKVALTAGLEVTALDGLFWFGCQRLAADVLILRKRGCG
;
A
#
# COMPACT_ATOMS: atom_id res chain seq x y z
N MET A 1 -6.39 17.31 -30.20
CA MET A 1 -5.11 17.06 -29.50
C MET A 1 -5.44 16.30 -28.24
N THR A 2 -5.04 15.04 -28.12
CA THR A 2 -5.18 14.26 -26.88
C THR A 2 -4.22 14.85 -25.85
N ALA A 3 -4.72 15.21 -24.68
CA ALA A 3 -3.87 15.68 -23.60
C ALA A 3 -2.90 14.55 -23.21
N ASP A 4 -1.67 14.89 -22.82
CA ASP A 4 -0.74 13.89 -22.31
C ASP A 4 -1.23 13.39 -20.95
N ILE A 5 -1.59 12.11 -20.88
CA ILE A 5 -2.13 11.48 -19.68
C ILE A 5 -1.04 10.59 -19.06
N SER A 6 -0.54 11.02 -17.91
CA SER A 6 0.47 10.29 -17.13
C SER A 6 -0.16 9.49 -16.01
N TYR A 7 0.44 8.34 -15.66
CA TYR A 7 0.01 7.50 -14.55
C TYR A 7 1.11 7.37 -13.51
N TRP A 8 0.81 7.72 -12.27
CA TRP A 8 1.72 7.54 -11.15
C TRP A 8 1.20 6.42 -10.26
N ILE A 9 2.04 5.42 -10.02
CA ILE A 9 1.72 4.32 -9.12
C ILE A 9 2.54 4.55 -7.85
N GLU A 10 1.85 4.95 -6.79
CA GLU A 10 2.46 4.98 -5.47
C GLU A 10 2.66 3.55 -4.99
N LYS A 11 3.89 3.26 -4.56
CA LYS A 11 4.23 2.00 -3.89
C LYS A 11 3.29 1.79 -2.71
N TYR A 12 2.96 0.54 -2.40
CA TYR A 12 2.17 0.12 -1.24
C TYR A 12 2.37 1.06 -0.05
N CYS A 13 1.37 1.90 0.25
CA CYS A 13 1.40 2.77 1.41
C CYS A 13 0.69 2.03 2.54
N PHE A 14 1.50 1.44 3.41
CA PHE A 14 1.07 0.71 4.58
C PHE A 14 1.34 1.57 5.82
N THR A 15 0.26 2.08 6.42
CA THR A 15 0.37 3.10 7.48
C THR A 15 -0.55 2.73 8.64
N GLU A 16 -0.05 2.93 9.85
CA GLU A 16 -0.85 2.85 11.08
C GLU A 16 -1.60 4.18 11.26
N THR A 17 -2.88 4.12 11.58
CA THR A 17 -3.80 5.27 11.53
C THR A 17 -3.47 6.33 12.57
N SER A 18 -2.96 5.90 13.72
CA SER A 18 -2.54 6.72 14.85
C SER A 18 -1.02 6.82 14.96
N GLU A 19 -0.27 6.60 13.86
CA GLU A 19 1.19 6.56 13.92
C GLU A 19 1.74 7.89 14.45
N PRO A 20 2.46 7.88 15.59
CA PRO A 20 3.10 9.08 16.09
C PRO A 20 4.11 9.63 15.07
N VAL A 21 4.15 10.95 14.88
CA VAL A 21 5.09 11.63 13.96
C VAL A 21 6.55 11.18 14.17
N ARG A 22 6.92 10.90 15.42
CA ARG A 22 8.23 10.36 15.77
C ARG A 22 8.51 9.01 15.11
N LEU A 23 7.56 8.08 15.16
CA LEU A 23 7.67 6.77 14.55
C LEU A 23 7.73 6.86 13.03
N THR A 24 6.94 7.74 12.42
CA THR A 24 7.01 8.01 10.98
C THR A 24 8.43 8.42 10.57
N ARG A 25 9.06 9.36 11.30
CA ARG A 25 10.45 9.78 11.05
C ARG A 25 11.47 8.64 11.24
N GLN A 26 11.33 7.86 12.32
CA GLN A 26 12.19 6.68 12.55
C GLN A 26 12.13 5.70 11.37
N TRP A 27 10.93 5.44 10.85
CA TRP A 27 10.75 4.58 9.69
C TRP A 27 11.34 5.16 8.41
N GLU A 28 11.21 6.48 8.17
CA GLU A 28 11.85 7.15 7.05
C GLU A 28 13.38 7.00 7.09
N ASP A 29 13.97 7.19 8.27
CA ASP A 29 15.41 7.05 8.49
C ASP A 29 15.88 5.61 8.29
N VAL A 30 15.15 4.62 8.84
CA VAL A 30 15.41 3.19 8.62
C VAL A 30 15.38 2.84 7.15
N LEU A 31 14.35 3.28 6.41
CA LEU A 31 14.22 2.98 4.98
C LEU A 31 15.33 3.66 4.17
N ARG A 32 15.77 4.86 4.57
CA ARG A 32 16.90 5.55 3.96
C ARG A 32 18.20 4.78 4.20
N GLU A 33 18.46 4.40 5.45
CA GLU A 33 19.66 3.66 5.85
C GLU A 33 19.74 2.29 5.16
N CYS A 34 18.63 1.55 5.11
CA CYS A 34 18.55 0.28 4.40
C CYS A 34 18.93 0.41 2.91
N ARG A 35 18.52 1.50 2.26
CA ARG A 35 18.89 1.77 0.86
C ARG A 35 20.36 2.13 0.72
N THR A 36 20.86 3.02 1.58
CA THR A 36 22.27 3.46 1.56
C THR A 36 23.23 2.29 1.76
N GLN A 37 22.90 1.39 2.69
CA GLN A 37 23.73 0.22 2.99
C GLN A 37 23.47 -0.98 2.08
N GLN A 38 22.51 -0.90 1.15
CA GLN A 38 22.02 -2.04 0.36
C GLN A 38 21.74 -3.27 1.24
N ALA A 39 21.08 -3.04 2.38
CA ALA A 39 20.91 -4.05 3.41
C ALA A 39 20.08 -5.24 2.91
N ASP A 40 20.56 -6.44 3.22
CA ASP A 40 19.85 -7.70 2.99
C ASP A 40 18.65 -7.84 3.97
N PRO A 41 17.80 -8.88 3.85
CA PRO A 41 16.63 -9.03 4.73
C PRO A 41 16.97 -8.99 6.23
N GLN A 42 18.06 -9.65 6.65
CA GLN A 42 18.47 -9.69 8.05
C GLN A 42 18.99 -8.33 8.52
N GLY A 43 19.82 -7.66 7.71
CA GLY A 43 20.32 -6.32 7.95
C GLY A 43 19.19 -5.29 8.06
N ARG A 44 18.18 -5.36 7.18
CA ARG A 44 17.00 -4.48 7.23
C ARG A 44 16.23 -4.64 8.54
N LEU A 45 16.03 -5.88 9.01
CA LEU A 45 15.41 -6.13 10.30
C LEU A 45 16.24 -5.55 11.46
N ARG A 46 17.56 -5.77 11.43
CA ARG A 46 18.48 -5.26 12.47
C ARG A 46 18.47 -3.73 12.54
N ILE A 47 18.56 -3.06 11.40
CA ILE A 47 18.49 -1.59 11.31
C ILE A 47 17.16 -1.09 11.91
N ALA A 48 16.04 -1.73 11.57
CA ALA A 48 14.74 -1.33 12.10
C ALA A 48 14.63 -1.52 13.61
N LEU A 49 15.07 -2.67 14.14
CA LEU A 49 14.98 -2.97 15.57
C LEU A 49 15.84 -2.03 16.45
N VAL A 50 16.94 -1.52 15.91
CA VAL A 50 17.83 -0.58 16.61
C VAL A 50 17.26 0.84 16.57
N ASN A 51 16.69 1.25 15.44
CA ASN A 51 16.34 2.66 15.20
C ASN A 51 14.87 3.00 15.49
N VAL A 52 13.95 2.04 15.41
CA VAL A 52 12.53 2.25 15.70
C VAL A 52 12.23 1.91 17.16
N ASP A 53 11.28 2.63 17.78
CA ASP A 53 10.85 2.31 19.15
C ASP A 53 10.35 0.88 19.28
N TYR A 54 9.60 0.43 18.27
CA TYR A 54 9.12 -0.93 18.14
C TYR A 54 8.76 -1.22 16.68
N VAL A 55 8.65 -2.50 16.35
CA VAL A 55 8.15 -2.96 15.06
C VAL A 55 7.03 -3.95 15.26
N THR A 56 5.97 -3.87 14.47
CA THR A 56 4.89 -4.86 14.54
C THR A 56 5.14 -5.99 13.54
N SER A 57 4.73 -7.21 13.89
CA SER A 57 4.81 -8.36 12.98
C SER A 57 4.04 -8.13 11.68
N PHE A 58 3.08 -7.20 11.69
CA PHE A 58 2.31 -6.82 10.51
C PHE A 58 3.08 -5.85 9.59
N GLU A 59 3.92 -4.95 10.14
CA GLU A 59 4.74 -4.01 9.37
C GLU A 59 5.90 -4.64 8.63
N LEU A 60 6.56 -5.62 9.25
CA LEU A 60 7.78 -6.25 8.72
C LEU A 60 7.70 -6.69 7.24
N PRO A 61 6.66 -7.43 6.80
CA PRO A 61 6.56 -7.82 5.39
C PRO A 61 6.29 -6.63 4.44
N PHE A 62 5.66 -5.55 4.89
CA PHE A 62 5.26 -4.44 4.01
C PHE A 62 6.30 -3.32 3.97
N ARG A 63 6.80 -2.87 5.12
CA ARG A 63 7.79 -1.78 5.19
C ARG A 63 9.17 -2.26 4.77
N LEU A 64 9.56 -3.47 5.18
CA LEU A 64 10.91 -3.99 4.98
C LEU A 64 10.98 -5.12 3.94
N LEU A 65 9.85 -5.51 3.33
CA LEU A 65 9.80 -6.59 2.32
C LEU A 65 10.44 -7.90 2.83
N LEU A 66 10.15 -8.27 4.08
CA LEU A 66 10.66 -9.48 4.72
C LEU A 66 9.71 -10.66 4.45
N LEU A 67 10.08 -11.52 3.50
CA LEU A 67 9.30 -12.71 3.14
C LEU A 67 9.28 -13.79 4.23
N ARG A 68 10.32 -13.82 5.07
CA ARG A 68 10.53 -14.81 6.15
C ARG A 68 10.69 -14.11 7.51
N ALA A 69 9.83 -13.13 7.79
CA ALA A 69 9.91 -12.34 9.01
C ALA A 69 9.92 -13.16 10.31
N PRO A 70 9.12 -14.24 10.47
CA PRO A 70 9.17 -15.07 11.68
C PRO A 70 10.54 -15.73 11.92
N GLN A 71 11.17 -16.23 10.86
CA GLN A 71 12.50 -16.87 10.93
C GLN A 71 13.57 -15.85 11.31
N LEU A 72 13.56 -14.67 10.68
CA LEU A 72 14.51 -13.60 10.99
C LEU A 72 14.36 -13.09 12.42
N ILE A 73 13.13 -13.03 12.96
CA ILE A 73 12.88 -12.69 14.36
C ILE A 73 13.44 -13.75 15.31
N ALA A 74 13.32 -15.03 14.96
CA ALA A 74 13.90 -16.12 15.74
C ALA A 74 15.43 -16.01 15.80
N GLU A 75 16.09 -15.79 14.66
CA GLU A 75 17.55 -15.56 14.59
C GLU A 75 17.99 -14.35 15.43
N VAL A 76 17.23 -13.25 15.43
CA VAL A 76 17.57 -12.09 16.28
C VAL A 76 17.45 -12.43 17.77
N ARG A 77 16.47 -13.24 18.18
CA ARG A 77 16.28 -13.64 19.59
C ARG A 77 17.40 -14.47 20.15
N GLU A 78 18.04 -15.28 19.30
CA GLU A 78 19.19 -16.08 19.70
C GLU A 78 20.39 -15.19 20.05
N ASN A 79 20.47 -14.00 19.44
CA ASN A 79 21.64 -13.11 19.53
C ASN A 79 21.41 -11.87 20.40
N GLN A 80 20.16 -11.47 20.64
CA GLN A 80 19.81 -10.24 21.34
C GLN A 80 18.56 -10.40 22.21
N LYS A 81 18.48 -9.62 23.29
CA LYS A 81 17.31 -9.59 24.19
C LYS A 81 16.12 -8.86 23.55
N LEU A 82 15.49 -9.51 22.58
CA LEU A 82 14.31 -9.01 21.89
C LEU A 82 13.06 -9.27 22.74
N ARG A 83 12.40 -8.19 23.15
CA ARG A 83 11.12 -8.28 23.87
C ARG A 83 9.97 -8.47 22.89
N GLN A 84 8.92 -9.16 23.31
CA GLN A 84 7.68 -9.30 22.57
C GLN A 84 6.45 -9.09 23.46
N LYS A 85 5.41 -8.49 22.87
CA LYS A 85 4.04 -8.45 23.39
C LYS A 85 3.06 -8.88 22.31
N ASN A 86 2.00 -9.59 22.69
CA ASN A 86 0.91 -9.93 21.78
C ASN A 86 -0.04 -8.74 21.61
N VAL A 87 -0.51 -8.52 20.38
CA VAL A 87 -1.34 -7.35 20.02
C VAL A 87 -2.42 -7.72 19.02
N LEU A 88 -3.42 -6.86 18.89
CA LEU A 88 -4.53 -7.00 17.96
C LEU A 88 -4.40 -6.00 16.80
N PHE A 89 -4.48 -6.49 15.57
CA PHE A 89 -4.50 -5.69 14.35
C PHE A 89 -5.90 -5.63 13.77
N ASN A 90 -6.35 -4.43 13.42
CA ASN A 90 -7.62 -4.16 12.74
C ASN A 90 -8.83 -4.83 13.42
N GLY A 91 -8.80 -4.87 14.77
CA GLY A 91 -9.85 -5.45 15.62
C GLY A 91 -10.06 -6.96 15.53
N LYS A 92 -9.26 -7.71 14.76
CA LYS A 92 -9.52 -9.15 14.53
C LYS A 92 -8.31 -10.05 14.32
N ARG A 93 -7.13 -9.50 14.01
CA ARG A 93 -5.96 -10.29 13.65
C ARG A 93 -4.92 -10.24 14.76
N PHE A 94 -4.63 -11.38 15.37
CA PHE A 94 -3.56 -11.47 16.36
C PHE A 94 -2.19 -11.35 15.71
N GLY A 95 -1.25 -10.75 16.43
CA GLY A 95 0.16 -10.79 16.13
C GLY A 95 0.99 -10.22 17.26
N CYS A 96 2.15 -9.66 16.92
CA CYS A 96 3.18 -9.34 17.90
C CYS A 96 3.75 -7.94 17.67
N VAL A 97 4.16 -7.30 18.74
CA VAL A 97 5.13 -6.20 18.70
C VAL A 97 6.47 -6.69 19.20
N TYR A 98 7.54 -6.24 18.57
CA TYR A 98 8.91 -6.48 18.97
C TYR A 98 9.63 -5.18 19.27
N SER A 99 10.46 -5.18 20.32
CA SER A 99 11.32 -4.04 20.64
C SER A 99 12.60 -4.50 21.33
N LEU A 100 13.71 -3.82 21.03
CA LEU A 100 14.96 -3.94 21.80
C LEU A 100 14.96 -3.01 23.03
N LYS A 101 14.00 -2.08 23.14
CA LYS A 101 13.90 -1.10 24.24
C LYS A 101 13.31 -1.74 25.49
N THR A 102 13.54 -1.13 26.65
CA THR A 102 13.15 -1.68 27.96
C THR A 102 11.64 -1.59 28.24
N GLY A 103 10.98 -0.51 27.80
CA GLY A 103 9.56 -0.22 28.07
C GLY A 103 8.58 -0.82 27.06
N ILE A 104 8.56 -2.14 26.88
CA ILE A 104 7.60 -2.78 25.94
C ILE A 104 6.14 -2.66 26.42
N SER A 105 5.93 -2.46 27.72
CA SER A 105 4.59 -2.33 28.31
C SER A 105 3.85 -1.06 27.87
N ASP A 106 4.58 0.02 27.56
CA ASP A 106 4.01 1.32 27.19
C ASP A 106 3.54 1.38 25.73
N ILE A 107 3.82 0.34 24.96
CA ILE A 107 3.42 0.22 23.56
C ILE A 107 1.92 -0.13 23.49
N PRO A 108 1.15 0.37 22.52
CA PRO A 108 -0.26 -0.01 22.35
C PRO A 108 -0.49 -1.52 22.23
N ASP A 109 -1.65 -1.99 22.71
CA ASP A 109 -2.12 -3.38 22.54
C ASP A 109 -2.89 -3.58 21.22
N GLU A 110 -3.32 -2.50 20.59
CA GLU A 110 -4.08 -2.52 19.35
C GLU A 110 -3.52 -1.54 18.33
N PHE A 111 -3.58 -1.91 17.05
CA PHE A 111 -3.18 -1.06 15.94
C PHE A 111 -4.17 -1.14 14.79
N GLN A 112 -4.35 -0.02 14.09
CA GLN A 112 -5.25 0.10 12.96
C GLN A 112 -4.44 0.45 11.70
N TYR A 113 -4.23 -0.56 10.86
CA TYR A 113 -3.48 -0.43 9.62
C TYR A 113 -4.38 -0.31 8.41
N HIS A 114 -4.02 0.60 7.53
CA HIS A 114 -4.61 0.73 6.20
C HIS A 114 -3.55 0.44 5.14
N LEU A 115 -3.89 -0.43 4.20
CA LEU A 115 -3.10 -0.63 2.99
C LEU A 115 -3.76 0.18 1.87
N SER A 116 -3.05 1.17 1.36
CA SER A 116 -3.48 1.90 0.17
C SER A 116 -2.55 1.62 -1.00
N HIS A 117 -3.18 1.27 -2.12
CA HIS A 117 -2.58 1.36 -3.43
C HIS A 117 -3.15 2.59 -4.09
N ARG A 118 -2.30 3.56 -4.38
CA ARG A 118 -2.77 4.77 -5.04
C ARG A 118 -2.20 4.83 -6.45
N ILE A 119 -3.10 4.65 -7.41
CA ILE A 119 -2.85 4.99 -8.80
C ILE A 119 -3.43 6.38 -9.01
N ARG A 120 -2.60 7.32 -9.47
CA ARG A 120 -3.01 8.67 -9.86
C ARG A 120 -2.99 8.80 -11.37
N ARG A 121 -4.02 9.45 -11.92
CA ARG A 121 -4.13 9.81 -13.35
C ARG A 121 -3.89 11.31 -13.45
N ILE A 122 -2.79 11.71 -14.09
CA ILE A 122 -2.34 13.10 -14.13
C ILE A 122 -2.52 13.66 -15.54
N VAL A 123 -3.18 14.81 -15.65
CA VAL A 123 -3.28 15.60 -16.88
C VAL A 123 -2.90 17.03 -16.53
N SER A 124 -1.93 17.61 -17.23
CA SER A 124 -1.47 18.99 -16.99
C SER A 124 -1.12 19.29 -15.53
N ALA A 125 -0.46 18.34 -14.84
CA ALA A 125 -0.12 18.36 -13.42
C ALA A 125 -1.28 18.17 -12.42
N ASP A 126 -2.53 18.10 -12.87
CA ASP A 126 -3.70 17.86 -12.02
C ASP A 126 -4.11 16.39 -11.96
N SER A 127 -4.56 15.97 -10.78
CA SER A 127 -5.14 14.65 -10.55
C SER A 127 -6.56 14.58 -11.11
N THR A 128 -6.77 13.65 -12.04
CA THR A 128 -8.02 13.45 -12.78
C THR A 128 -8.66 12.08 -12.55
N GLU A 129 -8.14 11.25 -11.63
CA GLU A 129 -8.66 9.88 -11.41
C GLU A 129 -10.01 9.82 -10.66
N LYS A 130 -10.47 10.93 -10.07
CA LYS A 130 -11.66 10.97 -9.20
C LYS A 130 -12.92 10.37 -9.86
N PRO A 131 -13.35 10.76 -11.07
CA PRO A 131 -14.53 10.19 -11.71
C PRO A 131 -14.38 8.69 -12.01
N TYR A 132 -13.23 8.25 -12.50
CA TYR A 132 -12.94 6.82 -12.77
C TYR A 132 -13.03 5.98 -11.50
N ARG A 133 -12.46 6.47 -10.39
CA ARG A 133 -12.54 5.83 -9.08
C ARG A 133 -13.96 5.78 -8.52
N GLN A 134 -14.76 6.81 -8.76
CA GLN A 134 -16.16 6.83 -8.31
C GLN A 134 -16.99 5.76 -9.03
N ILE A 135 -16.87 5.70 -10.36
CA ILE A 135 -17.54 4.67 -11.17
C ILE A 135 -17.13 3.26 -10.71
N ALA A 136 -15.84 3.04 -10.43
CA ALA A 136 -15.35 1.75 -9.96
C ALA A 136 -15.95 1.32 -8.61
N LYS A 137 -16.24 2.28 -7.72
CA LYS A 137 -16.87 2.05 -6.41
C LYS A 137 -18.36 1.75 -6.53
N GLU A 138 -19.07 2.48 -7.40
CA GLU A 138 -20.53 2.44 -7.50
C GLU A 138 -21.03 1.30 -8.39
N VAL A 139 -20.31 1.01 -9.47
CA VAL A 139 -20.72 0.01 -10.46
C VAL A 139 -19.90 -1.25 -10.27
N LYS A 140 -20.57 -2.40 -10.13
CA LYS A 140 -19.89 -3.69 -9.89
C LYS A 140 -19.36 -4.34 -11.16
N ILE A 141 -20.08 -4.24 -12.28
CA ILE A 141 -19.80 -4.98 -13.50
C ILE A 141 -18.76 -4.20 -14.35
N PRO A 142 -17.61 -4.80 -14.71
CA PRO A 142 -16.55 -4.14 -15.47
C PRO A 142 -17.01 -3.42 -16.75
N ARG A 143 -17.82 -4.08 -17.57
CA ARG A 143 -18.34 -3.51 -18.83
C ARG A 143 -19.29 -2.34 -18.61
N GLU A 144 -20.09 -2.37 -17.55
CA GLU A 144 -21.00 -1.27 -17.23
C GLU A 144 -20.22 -0.06 -16.70
N ARG A 145 -19.11 -0.26 -15.98
CA ARG A 145 -18.20 0.84 -15.62
C ARG A 145 -17.70 1.59 -16.86
N LEU A 146 -17.24 0.83 -17.86
CA LEU A 146 -16.78 1.39 -19.13
C LEU A 146 -17.90 2.14 -19.85
N LYS A 147 -19.10 1.56 -19.92
CA LYS A 147 -20.27 2.21 -20.50
C LYS A 147 -20.58 3.54 -19.81
N VAL A 148 -20.68 3.55 -18.48
CA VAL A 148 -20.95 4.77 -17.70
C VAL A 148 -19.89 5.84 -17.95
N ALA A 149 -18.60 5.46 -17.99
CA ALA A 149 -17.52 6.40 -18.26
C ALA A 149 -17.64 7.04 -19.66
N LEU A 150 -17.92 6.24 -20.69
CA LEU A 150 -18.10 6.71 -22.06
C LEU A 150 -19.35 7.59 -22.19
N THR A 151 -20.48 7.19 -21.57
CA THR A 151 -21.72 7.98 -21.58
C THR A 151 -21.57 9.31 -20.84
N ALA A 152 -20.72 9.36 -19.80
CA ALA A 152 -20.38 10.59 -19.09
C ALA A 152 -19.36 11.47 -19.84
N GLY A 153 -18.95 11.09 -21.06
CA GLY A 153 -18.00 11.85 -21.87
C GLY A 153 -16.55 11.82 -21.36
N LEU A 154 -16.19 10.86 -20.50
CA LEU A 154 -14.83 10.74 -20.00
C LEU A 154 -13.90 10.21 -21.11
N GLU A 155 -12.70 10.78 -21.21
CA GLU A 155 -11.63 10.24 -22.05
C GLU A 155 -11.07 8.96 -21.41
N VAL A 156 -11.33 7.80 -22.01
CA VAL A 156 -10.91 6.50 -21.46
C VAL A 156 -9.73 5.95 -22.24
N THR A 157 -8.62 5.71 -21.54
CA THR A 157 -7.44 5.01 -22.07
C THR A 157 -7.44 3.53 -21.72
N ALA A 158 -6.53 2.76 -22.32
CA ALA A 158 -6.28 1.36 -21.96
C ALA A 158 -5.96 1.17 -20.47
N LEU A 159 -5.17 2.08 -19.89
CA LEU A 159 -4.78 2.04 -18.48
C LEU A 159 -5.96 2.37 -17.56
N ASP A 160 -6.88 3.25 -17.96
CA ASP A 160 -8.11 3.50 -17.20
C ASP A 160 -8.97 2.23 -17.11
N GLY A 161 -9.07 1.52 -18.23
CA GLY A 161 -9.72 0.22 -18.33
C GLY A 161 -9.12 -0.82 -17.37
N LEU A 162 -7.79 -0.89 -17.30
CA LEU A 162 -7.07 -1.82 -16.43
C LEU A 162 -7.21 -1.45 -14.95
N PHE A 163 -6.99 -0.18 -14.60
CA PHE A 163 -6.85 0.26 -13.22
C PHE A 163 -8.17 0.44 -12.48
N TRP A 164 -9.21 0.96 -13.15
CA TRP A 164 -10.48 1.27 -12.48
C TRP A 164 -11.64 0.39 -12.96
N PHE A 165 -11.65 -0.04 -14.22
CA PHE A 165 -12.81 -0.75 -14.76
C PHE A 165 -12.69 -2.27 -14.67
N GLY A 166 -11.47 -2.82 -14.67
CA GLY A 166 -11.23 -4.27 -14.71
C GLY A 166 -11.41 -4.84 -16.13
N CYS A 167 -11.28 -3.99 -17.16
CA CYS A 167 -11.39 -4.37 -18.57
C CYS A 167 -10.01 -4.77 -19.11
N GLN A 168 -9.77 -6.07 -19.26
CA GLN A 168 -8.54 -6.59 -19.87
C GLN A 168 -8.50 -6.45 -21.39
N ARG A 169 -9.67 -6.35 -22.05
CA ARG A 169 -9.81 -6.27 -23.51
C ARG A 169 -10.57 -5.01 -23.93
N LEU A 170 -10.07 -3.85 -23.50
CA LEU A 170 -10.77 -2.57 -23.62
C LEU A 170 -11.25 -2.28 -25.05
N ALA A 171 -10.38 -2.47 -26.07
CA ALA A 171 -10.75 -2.21 -27.47
C ALA A 171 -11.96 -3.05 -27.93
N ALA A 172 -12.03 -4.31 -27.53
CA ALA A 172 -13.14 -5.19 -27.86
C ALA A 172 -14.43 -4.77 -27.12
N ASP A 173 -14.32 -4.40 -25.85
CA ASP A 173 -15.47 -3.96 -25.06
C ASP A 173 -16.03 -2.61 -25.58
N VAL A 174 -15.17 -1.65 -25.95
CA VAL A 174 -15.58 -0.39 -26.61
C VAL A 174 -16.30 -0.65 -27.92
N LEU A 175 -15.77 -1.55 -28.76
CA LEU A 175 -16.40 -1.91 -30.03
C LEU A 175 -17.81 -2.49 -29.84
N ILE A 176 -17.99 -3.35 -28.82
CA ILE A 176 -19.30 -3.92 -28.48
C ILE A 176 -20.27 -2.83 -28.01
N LEU A 177 -19.80 -1.89 -27.18
CA LEU A 177 -20.62 -0.78 -26.68
C LEU A 177 -21.06 0.16 -27.79
N ARG A 178 -20.16 0.51 -28.72
CA ARG A 178 -20.50 1.33 -29.89
C ARG A 178 -21.56 0.67 -30.77
N LYS A 179 -21.47 -0.65 -31.00
CA LYS A 179 -22.50 -1.41 -31.72
C LYS A 179 -23.88 -1.37 -31.02
N ARG A 180 -23.92 -1.06 -29.72
CA ARG A 180 -25.14 -0.93 -28.91
C ARG A 180 -25.56 0.53 -28.70
N GLY A 181 -25.01 1.47 -29.46
CA GLY A 181 -25.33 2.89 -29.35
C GLY A 181 -24.77 3.58 -28.10
N CYS A 182 -23.81 2.95 -27.41
CA CYS A 182 -23.13 3.53 -26.25
C CYS A 182 -21.73 3.99 -26.68
N GLY A 183 -21.56 5.29 -26.90
CA GLY A 183 -20.28 5.90 -27.26
C GLY A 183 -20.41 7.00 -28.29
#